data_AF-X1C3T7-F1
#
_entry.id   AF-X1C3T7-F1
#
_cell.length_a   1.000
_cell.length_b   1.000
_cell.length_c   1.000
_cell.angle_alpha   90.00
_cell.angle_beta   90.00
_cell.angle_gamma   90.00
#
_symmetry.space_group_name_H-M   'P 1'
#
loop_
_entity.id
_entity.type
_entity.pdbx_description
1 polymer ?
#
loop_
_entity_poly.entity_id
_entity_poly.type
_entity_poly.pdbx_seq_one_letter_code
_entity_poly.pdbx_strand_id
1 'polypeptide(L)'
;MFIADTPHTTAPGYDYQGGFSGWLKIRGQEGDPLVTDPHDIELPCSPEKLRNPDIVKQMMRNGLLRHSEEDYYCAQTMREAEKWLEKNYKEKFFLYIDTFDPHEPWDPPHYYVDLYDKNYQGEEVIYPVYGPCDYLSQDELKHI
;
A
#
# COMPACT_ATOMS: atom_id res chain seq x y z
N MET A 1 17.58 -6.02 12.52
CA MET A 1 17.23 -5.29 11.29
C MET A 1 15.72 -5.07 11.29
N PHE A 2 15.25 -3.91 10.86
CA PHE A 2 13.82 -3.62 10.66
C PHE A 2 13.57 -3.30 9.18
N ILE A 3 12.63 -3.97 8.53
CA ILE A 3 12.30 -3.73 7.11
C ILE A 3 10.80 -3.56 7.02
N ALA A 4 10.34 -2.42 6.50
CA ALA A 4 8.92 -2.11 6.46
C ALA A 4 8.51 -1.28 5.24
N ASP A 5 7.29 -1.51 4.77
CA ASP A 5 6.57 -0.59 3.89
C ASP A 5 5.46 0.20 4.62
N THR A 6 5.06 -0.24 5.83
CA THR A 6 4.05 0.43 6.65
C THR A 6 4.41 1.89 6.95
N PRO A 7 3.55 2.87 6.56
CA PRO A 7 3.87 4.28 6.77
C PRO A 7 3.92 4.64 8.25
N HIS A 8 3.02 4.11 9.06
CA HIS A 8 2.86 4.43 10.47
C HIS A 8 4.05 4.06 11.37
N THR A 9 4.93 3.16 10.93
CA THR A 9 6.09 2.75 11.73
C THR A 9 7.32 3.63 11.54
N THR A 10 7.38 4.35 10.41
CA THR A 10 8.56 5.10 9.97
C THR A 10 8.24 6.54 9.58
N ALA A 11 6.97 6.95 9.65
CA ALA A 11 6.56 8.32 9.39
C ALA A 11 7.18 9.28 10.43
N PRO A 12 7.47 10.54 10.04
CA PRO A 12 8.00 11.54 10.97
C PRO A 12 7.16 11.64 12.24
N GLY A 13 7.80 11.43 13.40
CA GLY A 13 7.16 11.51 14.72
C GLY A 13 6.70 10.18 15.32
N TYR A 14 6.71 9.06 14.58
CA TYR A 14 6.48 7.73 15.14
C TYR A 14 7.80 7.06 15.57
N ASP A 15 8.80 7.08 14.69
CA ASP A 15 10.18 6.64 14.94
C ASP A 15 10.34 5.23 15.56
N TYR A 16 9.45 4.28 15.21
CA TYR A 16 9.47 2.91 15.77
C TYR A 16 10.64 2.06 15.30
N GLN A 17 11.43 2.53 14.33
CA GLN A 17 12.73 1.93 13.98
C GLN A 17 13.80 2.06 15.09
N GLY A 18 13.54 2.87 16.12
CA GLY A 18 14.46 3.07 17.24
C GLY A 18 14.86 1.75 17.92
N GLY A 19 16.17 1.58 18.16
CA GLY A 19 16.73 0.41 18.85
C GLY A 19 17.16 -0.74 17.93
N PHE A 20 16.76 -0.75 16.66
CA PHE A 20 17.30 -1.69 15.69
C PHE A 20 18.71 -1.27 15.23
N SER A 21 19.61 -2.24 15.04
CA SER A 21 20.97 -1.98 14.52
C SER A 21 21.00 -1.47 13.08
N GLY A 22 19.89 -1.58 12.36
CA GLY A 22 19.72 -1.13 10.99
C GLY A 22 18.24 -1.23 10.60
N TRP A 23 17.81 -0.35 9.70
CA TRP A 23 16.44 -0.31 9.22
C TRP A 23 16.36 0.08 7.75
N LEU A 24 15.30 -0.35 7.07
CA LEU A 24 14.98 -0.04 5.69
C LEU A 24 13.49 0.26 5.58
N LYS A 25 13.16 1.38 4.92
CA LYS A 25 11.80 1.72 4.54
C LYS A 25 11.62 1.55 3.03
N ILE A 26 10.64 0.77 2.62
CA ILE A 26 10.10 0.79 1.26
C ILE A 26 9.12 1.97 1.18
N ARG A 27 9.32 2.85 0.19
CA ARG A 27 8.54 4.09 0.03
C ARG A 27 7.34 3.84 -0.89
N GLY A 28 6.29 4.64 -0.72
CA GLY A 28 5.18 4.77 -1.67
C GLY A 28 3.79 4.44 -1.11
N GLN A 29 3.69 3.75 0.03
CA GLN A 29 2.41 3.41 0.67
C GLN A 29 1.59 4.65 1.08
N GLU A 30 0.25 4.52 1.02
CA GLU A 30 -0.72 5.58 1.32
C GLU A 30 -0.35 6.94 0.69
N GLY A 31 -0.27 8.00 1.52
CA GLY A 31 0.04 9.36 1.12
C GLY A 31 1.53 9.69 1.16
N ASP A 32 2.44 8.71 1.09
CA ASP A 32 3.89 8.96 1.07
C ASP A 32 4.25 9.91 -0.09
N PRO A 33 4.86 11.08 0.17
CA PRO A 33 5.22 12.03 -0.90
C PRO A 33 6.49 11.56 -1.62
N LEU A 34 6.39 10.45 -2.36
CA LEU A 34 7.48 9.85 -3.13
C LEU A 34 7.56 10.41 -4.54
N VAL A 35 6.42 10.44 -5.25
CA VAL A 35 6.32 10.93 -6.62
C VAL A 35 5.56 12.26 -6.62
N THR A 36 6.04 13.24 -7.39
CA THR A 36 5.49 14.61 -7.41
C THR A 36 4.70 14.96 -8.67
N ASP A 37 4.86 14.19 -9.75
CA ASP A 37 4.16 14.38 -11.03
C ASP A 37 3.53 13.06 -11.52
N PRO A 38 2.43 13.12 -12.30
CA PRO A 38 1.65 14.29 -12.67
C PRO A 38 0.78 14.81 -11.52
N HIS A 39 0.38 16.09 -11.56
CA HIS A 39 -0.49 16.66 -10.53
C HIS A 39 -1.93 16.14 -10.65
N ASP A 40 -2.41 16.06 -11.89
CA ASP A 40 -3.77 15.65 -12.22
C ASP A 40 -3.85 14.13 -12.35
N ILE A 41 -4.38 13.49 -11.30
CA ILE A 41 -4.72 12.07 -11.26
C ILE A 41 -6.25 11.98 -11.15
N GLU A 42 -6.86 11.20 -12.06
CA GLU A 42 -8.28 10.86 -12.00
C GLU A 42 -8.54 9.87 -10.87
N LEU A 43 -9.62 10.09 -10.12
CA LEU A 43 -9.99 9.22 -9.01
C LEU A 43 -10.76 8.00 -9.54
N PRO A 44 -10.64 6.83 -8.88
CA PRO A 44 -11.28 5.60 -9.31
C PRO A 44 -12.79 5.54 -8.99
N CYS A 45 -13.26 6.49 -8.19
CA CYS A 45 -14.66 6.66 -7.82
C CYS A 45 -14.95 8.13 -7.47
N SER A 46 -16.23 8.44 -7.31
CA SER A 46 -16.70 9.70 -6.74
C SER A 46 -15.97 10.08 -5.44
N PRO A 47 -15.46 11.33 -5.31
CA PRO A 47 -14.67 11.78 -4.16
C PRO A 47 -15.37 11.62 -2.81
N GLU A 48 -16.69 11.76 -2.77
CA GLU A 48 -17.50 11.61 -1.55
C GLU A 48 -17.51 10.19 -0.97
N LYS A 49 -17.13 9.18 -1.77
CA LYS A 49 -16.99 7.79 -1.33
C LYS A 49 -15.64 7.51 -0.67
N LEU A 50 -14.67 8.41 -0.81
CA LEU A 50 -13.31 8.24 -0.32
C LEU A 50 -13.08 8.96 1.01
N ARG A 51 -12.43 8.29 1.97
CA ARG A 51 -12.02 8.86 3.26
C ARG A 51 -11.14 10.09 3.09
N ASN A 52 -10.23 10.05 2.12
CA ASN A 52 -9.37 11.16 1.76
C ASN A 52 -8.96 11.07 0.28
N PRO A 53 -9.60 11.82 -0.63
CA PRO A 53 -9.28 11.81 -2.05
C PRO A 53 -7.83 12.20 -2.37
N ASP A 54 -7.20 13.07 -1.57
CA ASP A 54 -5.82 13.53 -1.83
C ASP A 54 -4.80 12.43 -1.53
N ILE A 55 -5.04 11.61 -0.50
CA ILE A 55 -4.22 10.42 -0.22
C ILE A 55 -4.33 9.43 -1.37
N VAL A 56 -5.54 9.19 -1.90
CA VAL A 56 -5.74 8.28 -3.04
C VAL A 56 -4.98 8.78 -4.28
N LYS A 57 -5.06 10.08 -4.59
CA LYS A 57 -4.28 10.66 -5.70
C LYS A 57 -2.78 10.47 -5.50
N GLN A 58 -2.26 10.68 -4.29
CA GLN A 58 -0.84 10.49 -4.01
C GLN A 58 -0.43 9.02 -4.15
N MET A 59 -1.24 8.08 -3.65
CA MET A 59 -0.98 6.65 -3.79
C MET A 59 -0.94 6.24 -5.26
N MET A 60 -1.97 6.60 -6.04
CA MET A 60 -2.03 6.28 -7.48
C MET A 60 -0.84 6.88 -8.24
N ARG A 61 -0.41 8.10 -7.86
CA ARG A 61 0.80 8.72 -8.41
C ARG A 61 2.06 7.93 -8.07
N ASN A 62 2.21 7.47 -6.84
CA ASN A 62 3.32 6.59 -6.45
C ASN A 62 3.28 5.26 -7.22
N GLY A 63 2.08 4.74 -7.48
CA GLY A 63 1.84 3.52 -8.24
C GLY A 63 2.34 3.58 -9.69
N LEU A 64 2.56 4.77 -10.27
CA LEU A 64 3.12 4.95 -11.61
C LEU A 64 4.56 4.41 -11.76
N LEU A 65 5.26 4.20 -10.65
CA LEU A 65 6.58 3.56 -10.65
C LEU A 65 6.52 2.04 -10.81
N ARG A 66 5.33 1.42 -10.70
CA ARG A 66 5.18 -0.04 -10.79
C ARG A 66 5.10 -0.47 -12.24
N HIS A 67 5.88 -1.47 -12.61
CA HIS A 67 5.88 -2.08 -13.94
C HIS A 67 5.54 -3.57 -13.90
N SER A 68 5.67 -4.19 -12.73
CA SER A 68 5.47 -5.62 -12.49
C SER A 68 4.94 -5.88 -11.08
N GLU A 69 4.48 -7.11 -10.81
CA GLU A 69 4.07 -7.54 -9.46
C GLU A 69 5.18 -7.33 -8.43
N GLU A 70 6.44 -7.49 -8.85
CA GLU A 70 7.63 -7.32 -8.04
C GLU A 70 7.87 -5.87 -7.56
N ASP A 71 7.16 -4.90 -8.12
CA ASP A 71 7.21 -3.49 -7.73
C ASP A 71 6.15 -3.13 -6.68
N TYR A 72 5.27 -4.06 -6.30
CA TYR A 72 4.31 -3.85 -5.21
C TYR A 72 5.02 -3.87 -3.85
N TYR A 73 4.51 -3.10 -2.90
CA TYR A 73 5.22 -2.78 -1.66
C TYR A 73 5.55 -4.03 -0.84
N CYS A 74 4.57 -4.92 -0.65
CA CYS A 74 4.80 -6.20 0.01
C CYS A 74 5.89 -7.04 -0.68
N ALA A 75 5.87 -7.13 -2.02
CA ALA A 75 6.88 -7.85 -2.78
C ALA A 75 8.29 -7.25 -2.60
N GLN A 76 8.41 -5.92 -2.62
CA GLN A 76 9.67 -5.23 -2.34
C GLN A 76 10.17 -5.51 -0.92
N THR A 77 9.31 -5.40 0.09
CA THR A 77 9.62 -5.66 1.51
C THR A 77 10.14 -7.09 1.70
N MET A 78 9.45 -8.08 1.14
CA MET A 78 9.84 -9.49 1.26
C MET A 78 11.16 -9.77 0.53
N ARG A 79 11.37 -9.20 -0.67
CA ARG A 79 12.64 -9.34 -1.41
C ARG A 79 13.82 -8.71 -0.67
N GLU A 80 13.65 -7.56 -0.04
CA GLU A 80 14.72 -6.93 0.75
C GLU A 80 15.01 -7.73 2.03
N ALA A 81 14.00 -8.34 2.64
CA ALA A 81 14.20 -9.26 3.75
C ALA A 81 14.97 -10.53 3.33
N GLU A 82 14.64 -11.12 2.18
CA GLU A 82 15.39 -12.25 1.60
C GLU A 82 16.86 -11.89 1.39
N LYS A 83 17.15 -10.78 0.67
CA LYS A 83 18.52 -10.29 0.44
C LYS A 83 19.29 -10.06 1.74
N TRP A 84 18.61 -9.60 2.79
CA TRP A 84 19.22 -9.42 4.09
C TRP A 84 19.54 -10.78 4.73
N LEU A 85 18.61 -11.73 4.69
CA LEU A 85 18.79 -13.08 5.23
C LEU A 85 19.94 -13.82 4.52
N GLU A 86 20.03 -13.78 3.19
CA GLU A 86 21.11 -14.43 2.43
C GLU A 86 22.51 -14.04 2.94
N LYS A 87 22.66 -12.81 3.43
CA LYS A 87 23.93 -12.26 3.96
C LYS A 87 24.14 -12.53 5.45
N ASN A 88 23.07 -12.72 6.22
CA ASN A 88 23.12 -12.69 7.70
C ASN A 88 22.60 -13.96 8.38
N TYR A 89 22.09 -14.95 7.64
CA TYR A 89 21.41 -16.13 8.22
C TYR A 89 22.27 -16.98 9.16
N LYS A 90 23.60 -16.83 9.12
CA LYS A 90 24.53 -17.57 10.00
C LYS A 90 24.70 -16.93 11.37
N GLU A 91 24.30 -15.68 11.54
CA GLU A 91 24.40 -14.95 12.80
C GLU A 91 23.14 -15.12 13.65
N LYS A 92 23.24 -14.83 14.95
CA LYS A 92 22.04 -14.65 15.78
C LYS A 92 21.46 -13.28 15.51
N PHE A 93 20.22 -13.21 15.07
CA PHE A 93 19.57 -11.95 14.77
C PHE A 93 18.15 -11.87 15.31
N PHE A 94 17.69 -10.63 15.44
CA PHE A 94 16.28 -10.27 15.44
C PHE A 94 16.00 -9.49 14.15
N LEU A 95 15.08 -10.02 13.34
CA LEU A 95 14.63 -9.44 12.09
C LEU A 95 13.13 -9.19 12.22
N TYR A 96 12.72 -7.93 12.09
CA TYR A 96 11.32 -7.53 12.07
C TYR A 96 10.98 -7.09 10.65
N ILE A 97 9.98 -7.74 10.06
CA ILE A 97 9.49 -7.47 8.71
C ILE A 97 8.03 -7.07 8.84
N ASP A 98 7.66 -5.94 8.24
CA ASP A 98 6.32 -5.36 8.33
C ASP A 98 5.81 -4.97 6.96
N THR A 99 4.63 -5.43 6.61
CA THR A 99 3.97 -5.03 5.37
C THR A 99 2.56 -4.54 5.67
N PHE A 100 2.16 -3.49 4.96
CA PHE A 100 0.92 -2.79 5.16
C PHE A 100 -0.24 -3.46 4.41
N ASP A 101 0.04 -4.02 3.24
CA ASP A 101 -0.95 -4.75 2.46
C ASP A 101 -1.47 -5.94 3.31
N PRO A 102 -2.79 -6.19 3.38
CA PRO A 102 -3.85 -5.68 2.50
C PRO A 102 -4.66 -4.50 3.10
N HIS A 103 -4.08 -3.65 3.96
CA HIS A 103 -4.76 -2.46 4.46
C HIS A 103 -5.14 -1.49 3.31
N GLU A 104 -6.22 -0.73 3.47
CA GLU A 104 -6.61 0.26 2.47
C GLU A 104 -5.63 1.49 2.46
N PRO A 105 -5.44 2.19 1.34
CA PRO A 105 -6.16 2.06 0.08
C PRO A 105 -5.78 0.79 -0.70
N TRP A 106 -6.78 0.06 -1.18
CA TRP A 106 -6.57 -1.18 -1.91
C TRP A 106 -6.17 -0.93 -3.36
N ASP A 107 -5.05 -1.48 -3.77
CA ASP A 107 -4.57 -1.41 -5.15
C ASP A 107 -3.74 -2.66 -5.43
N PRO A 108 -4.37 -3.85 -5.48
CA PRO A 108 -3.69 -5.09 -5.85
C PRO A 108 -3.46 -5.14 -7.37
N PRO A 109 -2.58 -6.02 -7.86
CA PRO A 109 -2.52 -6.32 -9.28
C PRO A 109 -3.89 -6.75 -9.82
N HIS A 110 -4.34 -6.14 -10.93
CA HIS A 110 -5.71 -6.30 -11.45
C HIS A 110 -6.09 -7.76 -11.75
N TYR A 111 -5.14 -8.59 -12.17
CA TYR A 111 -5.44 -10.01 -12.41
C TYR A 111 -5.84 -10.77 -11.14
N TYR A 112 -5.48 -10.29 -9.93
CA TYR A 112 -6.01 -10.84 -8.69
C TYR A 112 -7.47 -10.44 -8.47
N VAL A 113 -7.85 -9.20 -8.82
CA VAL A 113 -9.26 -8.74 -8.77
C VAL A 113 -10.11 -9.58 -9.73
N ASP A 114 -9.61 -9.80 -10.95
CA ASP A 114 -10.27 -10.61 -11.98
C ASP A 114 -10.53 -12.07 -11.56
N LEU A 115 -9.79 -12.61 -10.58
CA LEU A 115 -10.06 -13.95 -10.06
C LEU A 115 -11.36 -14.03 -9.26
N TYR A 116 -11.78 -12.91 -8.65
CA TYR A 116 -12.92 -12.87 -7.73
C TYR A 116 -14.12 -12.11 -8.30
N ASP A 117 -13.90 -11.05 -9.09
CA ASP A 117 -15.01 -10.22 -9.61
C ASP A 117 -14.73 -9.59 -10.98
N LYS A 118 -14.31 -10.42 -11.94
CA LYS A 118 -13.94 -10.03 -13.32
C LYS A 118 -14.93 -9.13 -14.07
N ASN A 119 -16.23 -9.27 -13.80
CA ASN A 119 -17.28 -8.57 -14.54
C ASN A 119 -17.83 -7.37 -13.77
N TYR A 120 -17.14 -6.91 -12.73
CA TYR A 120 -17.50 -5.72 -11.99
C TYR A 120 -17.50 -4.49 -12.90
N GLN A 121 -18.52 -3.63 -12.78
CA GLN A 121 -18.70 -2.41 -13.59
C GLN A 121 -19.02 -1.18 -12.73
N GLY A 122 -18.97 -1.32 -11.40
CA GLY A 122 -19.18 -0.21 -10.49
C GLY A 122 -17.92 0.62 -10.31
N GLU A 123 -17.98 1.61 -9.42
CA GLU A 123 -16.81 2.41 -9.10
C GLU A 123 -15.85 1.65 -8.17
N GLU A 124 -14.55 1.90 -8.30
CA GLU A 124 -13.53 1.25 -7.47
C GLU A 124 -13.30 2.07 -6.19
N VAL A 125 -14.09 1.79 -5.15
CA VAL A 125 -14.00 2.50 -3.86
C VAL A 125 -12.89 1.90 -2.99
N ILE A 126 -11.65 2.25 -3.33
CA ILE A 126 -10.45 1.64 -2.75
C ILE A 126 -10.06 2.18 -1.37
N TYR A 127 -10.63 3.31 -0.94
CA TYR A 127 -10.32 3.95 0.35
C TYR A 127 -11.61 4.45 1.03
N PRO A 128 -12.52 3.55 1.41
CA PRO A 128 -13.89 3.91 1.77
C PRO A 128 -13.95 4.81 3.02
N VAL A 129 -14.96 5.69 3.06
CA VAL A 129 -15.30 6.44 4.27
C VAL A 129 -15.71 5.47 5.39
N TYR A 130 -15.12 5.67 6.57
CA TYR A 130 -15.51 4.93 7.77
C TYR A 130 -16.86 5.41 8.30
N GLY A 131 -17.83 4.50 8.37
CA GLY A 131 -19.17 4.78 8.85
C GLY A 131 -20.20 3.80 8.29
N PRO A 132 -21.50 4.15 8.35
CA PRO A 132 -22.55 3.43 7.64
C PRO A 132 -22.24 3.35 6.14
N CYS A 133 -22.50 2.19 5.53
CA CYS A 133 -22.18 1.92 4.12
C CYS A 133 -23.29 2.33 3.14
N ASP A 134 -24.26 3.15 3.56
CA ASP A 134 -25.44 3.51 2.77
C ASP A 134 -25.11 4.32 1.49
N TYR A 135 -23.88 4.82 1.38
CA TYR A 135 -23.36 5.54 0.22
C TYR A 135 -22.82 4.60 -0.88
N LEU A 136 -22.70 3.30 -0.60
CA LEU A 136 -22.26 2.28 -1.54
C LEU A 136 -23.45 1.52 -2.11
N SER A 137 -23.39 1.21 -3.40
CA SER A 137 -24.30 0.23 -3.99
C SER A 137 -24.02 -1.18 -3.43
N GLN A 138 -24.99 -2.10 -3.58
CA GLN A 138 -24.77 -3.49 -3.16
C GLN A 138 -23.65 -4.18 -3.95
N ASP A 139 -23.47 -3.82 -5.22
CA ASP A 139 -22.40 -4.35 -6.06
C ASP A 139 -21.05 -3.81 -5.59
N GLU A 140 -20.95 -2.51 -5.29
CA GLU A 140 -19.74 -1.88 -4.71
C GLU A 140 -19.36 -2.51 -3.36
N LEU A 141 -20.34 -2.69 -2.47
CA LEU A 141 -20.10 -3.28 -1.16
C LEU A 141 -19.63 -4.74 -1.22
N LYS A 142 -20.05 -5.48 -2.25
CA LYS A 142 -19.62 -6.85 -2.47
C LYS A 142 -18.23 -6.93 -3.12
N HIS A 143 -17.89 -5.92 -3.93
CA HIS A 143 -16.62 -5.85 -4.63
C HIS A 143 -15.45 -5.50 -3.70
N ILE A 144 -15.71 -4.66 -2.71
CA ILE A 144 -14.81 -4.34 -1.58
C ILE A 144 -14.59 -5.58 -0.70
#